data_AF-A0A293MST4-F1
#
_entry.id   AF-A0A293MST4-F1
#
_cell.length_a   1.000
_cell.length_b   1.000
_cell.length_c   1.000
_cell.angle_alpha   90.00
_cell.angle_beta   90.00
_cell.angle_gamma   90.00
#
_symmetry.space_group_name_H-M   'P 1'
#
loop_
_entity.id
_entity.type
_entity.pdbx_description
1 polymer ?
#
loop_
_entity_poly.entity_id
_entity_poly.type
_entity_poly.pdbx_seq_one_letter_code
_entity_poly.pdbx_strand_id
1 'polypeptide(L)'
;MSYLAALCMGSTDSKHYLNLSQAIYRFSPANINPKQAKRFHGNNERISVWNYERVVNFYKHLILSSDTDKVHNLETSRKSGEL
;
A
#
# COMPACT_ATOMS: atom_id res chain seq x y z
N MET A 1 -4.30 21.06 8.21
CA MET A 1 -4.62 20.50 6.88
C MET A 1 -4.69 19.00 7.02
N SER A 2 -5.84 18.38 6.76
CA SER A 2 -6.07 16.94 6.85
C SER A 2 -5.61 16.23 5.58
N TYR A 3 -4.85 15.15 5.73
CA TYR A 3 -4.50 14.22 4.66
C TYR A 3 -5.62 13.18 4.55
N LEU A 4 -5.95 12.76 3.33
CA LEU A 4 -6.96 11.74 3.09
C LEU A 4 -6.26 10.45 2.63
N ALA A 5 -6.66 9.31 3.19
CA ALA A 5 -6.43 8.03 2.54
C ALA A 5 -7.20 8.06 1.22
N ALA A 6 -6.48 8.05 0.09
CA ALA A 6 -7.10 8.20 -1.22
C ALA A 6 -7.66 6.85 -1.69
N LEU A 7 -8.99 6.73 -1.70
CA LEU A 7 -9.69 5.63 -2.36
C LEU A 7 -9.59 5.81 -3.89
N CYS A 8 -9.19 4.75 -4.60
CA CYS A 8 -9.10 4.77 -6.05
C CYS A 8 -10.50 4.70 -6.69
N MET A 9 -10.99 5.88 -7.08
CA MET A 9 -12.30 6.08 -7.69
C MET A 9 -12.34 5.76 -9.20
N GLY A 10 -11.19 5.65 -9.86
CA GLY A 10 -11.09 5.37 -11.29
C GLY A 10 -11.39 3.92 -11.67
N SER A 11 -11.64 3.67 -12.96
CA SER A 11 -11.61 2.32 -13.51
C SER A 11 -10.16 1.88 -13.64
N THR A 12 -9.81 0.79 -12.97
CA THR A 12 -8.49 0.17 -13.00
C THR A 12 -8.61 -1.27 -13.50
N ASP A 13 -7.47 -1.90 -13.73
CA ASP A 13 -7.42 -3.33 -14.10
C ASP A 13 -8.02 -4.24 -13.01
N SER A 14 -8.28 -3.73 -11.80
CA SER A 14 -8.93 -4.46 -10.70
C SER A 14 -10.21 -5.20 -11.14
N LYS A 15 -10.96 -4.67 -12.11
CA LYS A 15 -12.17 -5.33 -12.65
C LYS A 15 -11.88 -6.72 -13.25
N HIS A 16 -10.68 -6.91 -13.81
CA HIS A 16 -10.26 -8.17 -14.41
C HIS A 16 -9.80 -9.20 -13.37
N TYR A 17 -9.50 -8.75 -12.15
CA TYR A 17 -9.02 -9.62 -11.06
C TYR A 17 -10.12 -10.00 -10.05
N LEU A 18 -11.32 -9.45 -10.16
CA LEU A 18 -12.41 -9.67 -9.18
C LEU A 18 -12.76 -11.15 -8.98
N ASN A 19 -12.67 -11.96 -10.04
CA ASN A 19 -12.97 -13.40 -9.97
C ASN A 19 -11.74 -14.26 -9.65
N LEU A 20 -10.54 -13.66 -9.60
CA LEU A 20 -9.27 -14.37 -9.37
C LEU A 20 -8.78 -14.23 -7.93
N SER A 21 -9.17 -13.17 -7.22
CA SER A 21 -8.73 -12.91 -5.86
C SER A 21 -9.76 -12.10 -5.08
N GLN A 22 -9.89 -12.41 -3.79
CA GLN A 22 -10.66 -11.60 -2.82
C GLN A 22 -9.82 -10.44 -2.25
N ALA A 23 -8.49 -10.47 -2.40
CA ALA A 23 -7.57 -9.48 -1.89
C ALA A 23 -7.39 -8.32 -2.88
N ILE A 24 -8.47 -7.56 -3.12
CA ILE A 24 -8.48 -6.42 -4.05
C ILE A 24 -8.41 -5.10 -3.26
N TYR A 25 -7.23 -4.49 -3.22
CA TYR A 25 -7.00 -3.23 -2.52
C TYR A 25 -7.06 -2.05 -3.49
N ARG A 26 -8.00 -1.11 -3.24
CA ARG A 26 -8.25 0.05 -4.11
C ARG A 26 -7.91 1.38 -3.42
N PHE A 27 -6.71 1.48 -2.86
CA PHE A 27 -6.23 2.72 -2.25
C PHE A 27 -4.77 2.98 -2.61
N SER A 28 -4.33 4.23 -2.48
CA SER A 28 -2.92 4.60 -2.57
C SER A 28 -2.38 4.96 -1.18
N PRO A 29 -1.17 4.48 -0.80
CA PRO A 29 -0.53 4.88 0.46
C PRO A 29 0.08 6.29 0.40
N ALA A 30 -0.02 6.97 -0.75
CA ALA A 30 0.49 8.32 -0.90
C ALA A 30 -0.32 9.31 -0.04
N ASN A 31 0.39 10.18 0.67
CA ASN A 31 -0.21 11.31 1.39
C ASN A 31 -0.68 12.37 0.39
N ILE A 32 -1.98 12.38 0.11
CA ILE A 32 -2.59 13.25 -0.90
C ILE A 32 -3.50 14.26 -0.21
N ASN A 33 -3.31 15.53 -0.55
CA ASN A 33 -4.26 16.60 -0.21
C ASN A 33 -5.15 16.95 -1.42
N PRO A 34 -6.28 17.66 -1.22
CA PRO A 34 -7.21 17.98 -2.31
C PRO A 34 -6.60 18.75 -3.50
N LYS A 35 -5.58 19.59 -3.27
CA LYS A 35 -4.89 20.30 -4.37
C LYS A 35 -4.04 19.35 -5.20
N GLN A 36 -3.44 18.34 -4.58
CA GLN A 36 -2.68 17.30 -5.26
C GLN A 36 -3.59 16.33 -6.00
N ALA A 37 -4.75 15.97 -5.44
CA ALA A 37 -5.70 15.08 -6.09
C ALA A 37 -6.19 15.61 -7.45
N LYS A 38 -6.36 16.93 -7.58
CA LYS A 38 -6.72 17.59 -8.86
C LYS A 38 -5.65 17.46 -9.95
N ARG A 39 -4.46 16.95 -9.62
CA ARG A 39 -3.35 16.82 -10.55
C ARG A 39 -3.25 15.42 -11.15
N PHE A 40 -4.05 14.46 -10.68
CA PHE A 40 -4.16 13.15 -11.33
C PHE A 40 -4.66 13.35 -12.76
N HIS A 41 -3.89 12.88 -13.73
CA HIS A 41 -4.14 13.11 -15.16
C HIS A 41 -4.15 14.60 -15.57
N GLY A 42 -3.57 15.47 -14.75
CA GLY A 42 -3.47 16.90 -14.98
C GLY A 42 -2.07 17.34 -15.42
N ASN A 43 -1.94 18.61 -15.79
CA ASN A 43 -0.65 19.16 -16.20
C ASN A 43 0.39 19.11 -15.08
N ASN A 44 1.62 18.74 -15.45
CA ASN A 44 2.78 18.65 -14.55
C ASN A 44 2.42 17.86 -13.29
N GLU A 45 1.85 16.65 -13.43
CA GLU A 45 1.60 15.72 -12.34
C GLU A 45 2.91 15.38 -11.61
N ARG A 46 2.91 15.45 -10.27
CA ARG A 46 4.13 15.27 -9.45
C ARG A 46 3.79 14.96 -8.00
N ILE A 47 4.63 14.12 -7.42
CA ILE A 47 4.66 13.73 -6.01
C ILE A 47 5.95 14.27 -5.38
N SER A 48 5.95 14.58 -4.09
CA SER A 48 7.20 14.95 -3.40
C SER A 48 8.06 13.70 -3.17
N VAL A 49 9.39 13.88 -3.13
CA VAL A 49 10.34 12.78 -2.85
C VAL A 49 10.01 12.08 -1.53
N TRP A 50 9.74 12.86 -0.49
CA TRP A 50 9.32 12.34 0.82
C TRP A 50 8.07 11.46 0.76
N ASN A 51 7.09 11.84 -0.07
CA ASN A 51 5.87 11.05 -0.20
C ASN A 51 6.11 9.79 -1.04
N TYR A 52 6.93 9.90 -2.10
CA TYR A 52 7.32 8.77 -2.94
C TYR A 52 8.06 7.69 -2.14
N GLU A 53 9.02 8.07 -1.28
CA GLU A 53 9.74 7.14 -0.41
C GLU A 53 8.79 6.31 0.47
N ARG A 54 7.76 6.96 1.03
CA ARG A 54 6.78 6.29 1.91
C ARG A 54 5.90 5.33 1.13
N VAL A 55 5.53 5.66 -0.10
CA VAL A 55 4.79 4.76 -0.99
C VAL A 55 5.62 3.49 -1.26
N VAL A 56 6.91 3.64 -1.58
CA VAL A 56 7.81 2.51 -1.80
C VAL A 56 7.95 1.66 -0.54
N ASN A 57 8.19 2.29 0.62
CA ASN A 57 8.29 1.59 1.90
C ASN A 57 7.00 0.84 2.25
N PHE A 58 5.83 1.43 2.01
CA PHE A 58 4.55 0.76 2.23
C PHE A 58 4.42 -0.53 1.40
N TYR A 59 4.63 -0.45 0.09
CA TYR A 59 4.50 -1.63 -0.78
C TYR A 59 5.55 -2.69 -0.48
N LYS A 60 6.79 -2.30 -0.14
CA LYS A 60 7.82 -3.23 0.33
C LYS A 60 7.34 -4.04 1.53
N HIS A 61 6.82 -3.37 2.56
CA HIS A 61 6.32 -4.05 3.75
C HIS A 61 5.06 -4.87 3.46
N LEU A 62 4.14 -4.38 2.63
CA LEU A 62 2.95 -5.13 2.22
C LEU A 62 3.33 -6.46 1.57
N ILE A 63 4.25 -6.45 0.60
CA ILE A 63 4.70 -7.66 -0.10
C ILE A 63 5.36 -8.63 0.88
N LEU A 64 6.33 -8.16 1.69
CA LEU A 64 7.03 -9.00 2.65
C LEU A 64 6.09 -9.60 3.71
N SER A 65 5.11 -8.83 4.19
CA SER A 65 4.11 -9.32 5.15
C SER A 65 3.04 -10.21 4.52
N SER A 66 2.86 -10.16 3.20
CA SER A 66 1.93 -11.05 2.49
C SER A 66 2.59 -12.39 2.10
N ASP A 67 3.92 -12.42 2.00
CA ASP A 67 4.71 -13.62 1.66
C ASP A 67 5.04 -14.49 2.90
N THR A 68 4.56 -14.11 4.08
CA THR A 68 4.87 -14.84 5.31
C THR A 68 3.90 -15.99 5.60
N ASP A 69 4.29 -17.21 5.20
CA ASP A 69 4.00 -18.46 5.92
C ASP A 69 4.90 -18.62 7.18
N LYS A 70 5.80 -17.65 7.44
CA LYS A 70 6.88 -17.77 8.43
C LYS A 70 6.65 -17.08 9.78
N VAL A 71 5.66 -16.20 9.92
CA VAL A 71 5.43 -15.50 11.21
C VAL A 71 4.99 -16.48 12.29
N HIS A 72 4.21 -17.51 11.95
CA HIS A 72 3.83 -18.54 12.92
C HIS A 72 5.02 -19.46 13.28
N ASN A 73 5.92 -19.74 12.32
CA ASN A 73 7.07 -20.61 12.54
C ASN A 73 8.21 -19.95 13.34
N LEU A 74 8.35 -18.62 13.30
CA LEU A 74 9.36 -17.90 14.07
C LEU A 74 8.98 -17.73 15.55
N GLU A 75 7.68 -17.62 15.88
CA GLU A 75 7.23 -17.60 17.26
C GLU A 75 7.28 -19.01 17.89
N THR A 76 7.02 -20.08 17.13
CA THR A 76 7.18 -21.46 17.61
C THR A 76 8.64 -21.92 17.73
N SER A 77 9.57 -21.29 17.00
CA SER A 77 11.02 -21.52 17.15
C SER A 77 11.66 -20.73 18.29
N ARG A 78 11.00 -19.69 18.80
CA ARG A 78 11.34 -19.06 20.08
C ARG A 78 10.74 -19.86 21.24
N LYS A 79 11.11 -21.13 21.37
CA LYS A 79 10.84 -21.88 22.60
C LYS A 79 11.78 -21.38 23.71
N SER A 80 11.17 -20.79 24.73
CA SER A 80 11.42 -21.07 26.15
C SER A 80 12.80 -21.67 26.47
N GLY A 81 13.84 -20.85 26.63
CA GLY A 81 15.13 -21.40 27.08
C GLY A 81 16.41 -20.60 26.86
N GLU A 82 16.38 -19.34 26.41
CA GLU A 82 17.58 -18.49 26.45
C GLU A 82 17.35 -17.28 27.36
N LEU A 83 17.73 -17.51 28.63
CA LEU A 83 17.88 -16.65 29.81
C LEU A 83 16.65 -15.88 30.32
#